data_AF-A0A955HL23-F1
#
_entry.id   AF-A0A955HL23-F1
#
_cell.length_a   1.000
_cell.length_b   1.000
_cell.length_c   1.000
_cell.angle_alpha   90.00
_cell.angle_beta   90.00
_cell.angle_gamma   90.00
#
_symmetry.space_group_name_H-M   'P 1'
#
loop_
_entity.id
_entity.type
_entity.pdbx_description
1 polymer ?
#
loop_
_entity_poly.entity_id
_entity_poly.type
_entity_poly.pdbx_seq_one_letter_code
_entity_poly.pdbx_strand_id
1 'polypeptide(L)'
;MWVNRTSYSKSDDKSEIRTMQLTTQHLTLTVTKHIDFGDEIIAICHNVGMDRVPLGTDNIEGAQDVAIALVKARLKAMADSLNMA
;
A
#
# COMPACT_ATOMS: atom_id res chain seq x y z
N MET A 1 10.94 6.10 -4.22
CA MET A 1 10.12 7.31 -4.00
C MET A 1 8.67 6.94 -4.27
N TRP A 2 7.74 7.44 -3.47
CA TRP A 2 6.31 7.25 -3.71
C TRP A 2 5.84 8.08 -4.91
N VAL A 3 4.96 7.50 -5.72
CA VAL A 3 4.39 8.14 -6.91
C VAL A 3 2.87 8.17 -6.75
N ASN A 4 2.28 9.36 -6.92
CA ASN A 4 0.82 9.50 -6.98
C ASN A 4 0.29 8.84 -8.26
N ARG A 5 -0.62 7.88 -8.08
CA ARG A 5 -1.31 7.14 -9.15
C ARG A 5 -2.82 7.34 -9.11
N THR A 6 -3.28 8.34 -8.37
CA THR A 6 -4.70 8.70 -8.32
C THR A 6 -5.17 9.03 -9.73
N SER A 7 -6.18 8.30 -10.19
CA SER A 7 -6.87 8.61 -11.45
C SER A 7 -8.22 9.25 -11.12
N TYR A 8 -8.52 10.36 -11.78
CA TYR A 8 -9.79 11.05 -11.65
C TYR A 8 -10.62 10.80 -12.90
N SER A 9 -11.93 10.58 -12.73
CA SER A 9 -12.87 10.65 -13.84
C SER A 9 -13.02 12.11 -14.27
N LYS A 10 -13.28 12.40 -15.56
CA LYS A 10 -13.36 13.77 -16.13
C LYS A 10 -14.37 14.72 -15.45
N SER A 11 -15.18 14.19 -14.53
CA SER A 11 -16.28 14.86 -13.83
C SER A 11 -16.03 15.05 -12.33
N ASP A 12 -14.91 14.58 -11.78
CA ASP A 12 -14.59 14.75 -10.36
C ASP A 12 -13.80 16.04 -10.09
N ASP A 13 -14.41 16.95 -9.35
CA ASP A 13 -13.81 18.19 -8.82
C ASP A 13 -12.85 17.91 -7.63
N LYS A 14 -12.19 16.76 -7.62
CA LYS A 14 -11.45 16.27 -6.47
C LYS A 14 -9.97 16.22 -6.78
N SER A 15 -9.21 17.10 -6.15
CA SER A 15 -7.73 17.11 -6.15
C SER A 15 -7.12 16.17 -5.09
N GLU A 16 -7.95 15.36 -4.43
CA GLU A 16 -7.55 14.52 -3.30
C GLU A 16 -6.72 13.32 -3.74
N ILE A 17 -5.51 13.19 -3.19
CA ILE A 17 -4.65 12.02 -3.41
C ILE A 17 -5.29 10.80 -2.76
N ARG A 18 -5.59 9.78 -3.57
CA ARG A 18 -6.21 8.53 -3.11
C ARG A 18 -5.32 7.31 -3.26
N THR A 19 -4.38 7.34 -4.21
CA THR A 19 -3.53 6.19 -4.49
C THR A 19 -2.08 6.62 -4.61
N MET A 20 -1.24 6.01 -3.77
CA MET A 20 0.20 6.20 -3.77
C MET A 20 0.88 4.84 -4.00
N GLN A 21 1.89 4.82 -4.85
CA GLN A 21 2.61 3.60 -5.20
C GLN A 21 4.11 3.76 -5.02
N LEU A 22 4.73 2.81 -4.33
CA LEU A 22 6.17 2.68 -4.20
C LEU A 22 6.61 1.42 -4.95
N THR A 23 7.28 1.64 -6.07
CA THR A 23 7.89 0.55 -6.85
C THR A 23 9.40 0.56 -6.64
N THR A 24 9.95 -0.62 -6.37
CA THR A 24 11.38 -0.93 -6.37
C THR A 24 11.66 -1.94 -7.49
N GLN A 25 12.90 -2.41 -7.59
CA GLN A 25 13.26 -3.48 -8.53
C GLN A 25 12.50 -4.79 -8.27
N HIS A 26 12.12 -5.08 -7.02
CA HIS A 26 11.63 -6.40 -6.63
C HIS A 26 10.21 -6.41 -6.06
N LEU A 27 9.67 -5.24 -5.71
CA LEU A 27 8.35 -5.14 -5.12
C LEU A 27 7.63 -3.88 -5.57
N THR A 28 6.30 -4.00 -5.63
CA THR A 28 5.39 -2.86 -5.77
C THR A 28 4.46 -2.85 -4.57
N LEU A 29 4.52 -1.76 -3.81
CA LEU A 29 3.63 -1.47 -2.70
C LEU A 29 2.68 -0.36 -3.12
N THR A 30 1.38 -0.64 -3.03
CA THR A 30 0.30 0.31 -3.31
C THR A 30 -0.44 0.60 -2.03
N VAL A 31 -0.66 1.88 -1.73
CA VAL A 31 -1.54 2.38 -0.67
C VAL A 31 -2.69 3.09 -1.36
N THR A 32 -3.92 2.68 -1.08
CA THR A 32 -5.09 3.25 -1.78
C THR A 32 -6.32 3.39 -0.88
N LYS A 33 -7.04 4.49 -1.08
CA LYS A 33 -8.40 4.73 -0.63
C LYS A 33 -9.31 4.55 -1.84
N HIS A 34 -9.92 3.37 -1.99
CA HIS A 34 -10.74 3.03 -3.14
C HIS A 34 -12.21 2.91 -2.76
N ILE A 35 -13.11 3.39 -3.62
CA ILE A 35 -14.56 3.32 -3.40
C ILE A 35 -15.08 1.90 -3.17
N ASP A 36 -14.43 0.91 -3.80
CA ASP A 36 -14.78 -0.50 -3.66
C ASP A 36 -14.45 -1.06 -2.26
N PHE A 37 -13.61 -0.38 -1.49
CA PHE A 37 -13.16 -0.78 -0.16
C PHE A 37 -13.61 0.20 0.94
N GLY A 38 -14.51 1.14 0.61
CA GLY A 38 -15.02 2.14 1.54
C GLY A 38 -14.03 3.29 1.82
N ASP A 39 -14.18 3.91 3.00
CA ASP A 39 -13.30 5.02 3.43
C ASP A 39 -11.97 4.54 4.04
N GLU A 40 -11.77 3.24 4.16
CA GLU A 40 -10.56 2.65 4.73
C GLU A 40 -9.39 2.68 3.75
N ILE A 41 -8.20 3.07 4.24
CA ILE A 41 -6.97 2.97 3.45
C ILE A 41 -6.39 1.57 3.60
N ILE A 42 -6.13 0.94 2.47
CA ILE A 42 -5.56 -0.40 2.39
C ILE A 42 -4.15 -0.38 1.76
N ALA A 43 -3.35 -1.40 2.05
CA ALA A 43 -2.11 -1.72 1.37
C ALA A 43 -2.21 -2.99 0.54
N ILE A 44 -1.58 -2.97 -0.63
CA ILE A 44 -1.44 -4.11 -1.53
C ILE A 44 0.05 -4.26 -1.87
N CYS A 45 0.61 -5.44 -1.63
CA CYS A 45 1.97 -5.80 -2.00
C CYS A 45 2.05 -7.32 -2.23
N HIS A 46 1.70 -7.73 -3.45
CA HIS A 46 1.60 -9.15 -3.79
C HIS A 46 2.92 -9.91 -3.63
N ASN A 47 4.06 -9.24 -3.83
CA ASN A 47 5.39 -9.83 -3.68
C ASN A 47 5.67 -10.39 -2.27
N VAL A 48 4.93 -9.92 -1.26
CA VAL A 48 5.07 -10.37 0.14
C VAL A 48 3.75 -10.94 0.69
N GLY A 49 2.84 -11.34 -0.20
CA GLY A 49 1.55 -11.95 0.16
C GLY A 49 0.59 -11.00 0.86
N MET A 50 0.70 -9.69 0.62
CA MET A 50 -0.27 -8.69 1.12
C MET A 50 -1.29 -8.39 0.03
N ASP A 51 -2.53 -8.85 0.21
CA ASP A 51 -3.66 -8.51 -0.65
C ASP A 51 -4.72 -7.78 0.19
N ARG A 52 -4.96 -6.51 -0.16
CA ARG A 52 -5.95 -5.60 0.47
C ARG A 52 -5.92 -5.61 2.00
N VAL A 53 -4.74 -5.33 2.57
CA VAL A 53 -4.55 -5.30 4.02
C VAL A 53 -4.98 -3.93 4.56
N PRO A 54 -5.94 -3.84 5.50
CA PRO A 54 -6.33 -2.58 6.12
C PRO A 54 -5.18 -1.98 6.94
N LEU A 55 -5.01 -0.66 6.85
CA LEU A 55 -3.93 0.06 7.54
C LEU A 55 -4.39 0.77 8.82
N GLY A 56 -5.69 0.85 9.08
CA GLY A 56 -6.25 1.46 10.29
C GLY A 56 -5.99 2.96 10.41
N THR A 57 -5.81 3.66 9.29
CA THR A 57 -5.61 5.11 9.24
C THR A 57 -6.35 5.71 8.04
N ASP A 58 -6.76 6.96 8.19
CA ASP A 58 -7.46 7.79 7.21
C ASP A 58 -6.54 8.80 6.49
N ASN A 59 -5.26 8.87 6.90
CA ASN A 59 -4.24 9.73 6.29
C ASN A 59 -3.32 8.92 5.37
N ILE A 60 -3.20 9.33 4.11
CA ILE A 60 -2.38 8.61 3.12
C ILE A 60 -0.88 8.65 3.42
N GLU A 61 -0.37 9.71 4.04
CA GLU A 61 1.05 9.79 4.43
C GLU A 61 1.33 8.83 5.59
N GLY A 62 0.50 8.85 6.64
CA GLY A 62 0.60 7.87 7.74
C GLY A 62 0.43 6.43 7.25
N ALA A 63 -0.45 6.22 6.28
CA ALA A 63 -0.66 4.91 5.66
C ALA A 63 0.60 4.39 4.93
N GLN A 64 1.39 5.26 4.29
CA GLN A 64 2.65 4.86 3.66
C GLN A 64 3.63 4.28 4.69
N ASP A 65 3.76 4.92 5.85
CA ASP A 65 4.66 4.47 6.91
C ASP A 65 4.22 3.12 7.50
N VAL A 66 2.93 2.97 7.80
CA VAL A 66 2.36 1.71 8.30
C VAL A 66 2.56 0.59 7.27
N ALA A 67 2.29 0.87 5.99
CA ALA A 67 2.45 -0.09 4.91
C ALA A 67 3.92 -0.53 4.75
N ILE A 68 4.87 0.39 4.85
CA ILE A 68 6.32 0.06 4.83
C ILE A 68 6.68 -0.82 6.02
N ALA A 69 6.20 -0.50 7.23
CA ALA A 69 6.47 -1.30 8.42
C ALA A 69 5.96 -2.73 8.27
N LEU A 70 4.74 -2.91 7.74
CA LEU A 70 4.17 -4.22 7.46
C LEU A 70 4.97 -5.01 6.43
N VAL A 71 5.37 -4.37 5.31
CA VAL A 71 6.21 -5.01 4.29
C VAL A 71 7.55 -5.44 4.88
N LYS A 72 8.21 -4.60 5.69
CA LYS A 72 9.46 -4.95 6.37
C LYS A 72 9.29 -6.16 7.29
N ALA A 73 8.22 -6.19 8.09
CA ALA A 73 7.93 -7.32 8.97
C ALA A 73 7.69 -8.62 8.19
N ARG A 74 6.95 -8.55 7.07
CA ARG A 74 6.71 -9.70 6.18
C ARG A 74 7.99 -10.21 5.52
N LEU A 75 8.81 -9.33 4.97
CA LEU A 75 10.11 -9.68 4.40
C LEU A 75 11.01 -10.36 5.43
N LYS A 76 11.03 -9.84 6.67
CA LYS A 76 11.76 -10.46 7.76
C LYS A 76 11.24 -11.87 8.06
N ALA A 77 9.93 -12.06 8.21
CA ALA A 77 9.34 -13.37 8.45
C ALA A 77 9.64 -14.38 7.33
N MET A 78 9.63 -13.92 6.06
CA MET A 78 10.01 -14.74 4.91
C MET A 78 11.48 -15.15 4.99
N ALA A 79 12.40 -14.21 5.27
CA ALA A 79 13.83 -14.51 5.42
C ALA A 79 14.08 -15.48 6.59
N ASP A 80 13.41 -15.27 7.73
CA ASP A 80 13.52 -16.14 8.90
C ASP A 80 13.03 -17.57 8.55
N SER A 81 11.96 -17.72 7.76
CA SER A 81 11.45 -19.04 7.33
C SER A 81 12.42 -19.82 6.42
N LEU A 82 13.25 -19.12 5.64
CA LEU A 82 14.27 -19.76 4.78
C LEU A 82 15.45 -20.30 5.59
N ASN A 83 15.76 -19.70 6.73
CA ASN A 83 16.84 -20.16 7.62
C ASN A 83 16.43 -21.35 8.49
N MET A 84 15.14 -21.69 8.51
CA MET A 84 14.59 -22.83 9.25
C MET A 84 14.33 -24.05 8.34
N ALA A 85 14.53 -23.91 7.04
CA ALA A 85 14.39 -24.96 6.02
C ALA A 85 15.75 -25.54 5.66
#